data_AF-A0A809XUD1-F1
#
_entry.id   AF-A0A809XUD1-F1
#
_cell.length_a   1.000
_cell.length_b   1.000
_cell.length_c   1.000
_cell.angle_alpha   90.00
_cell.angle_beta   90.00
_cell.angle_gamma   90.00
#
_symmetry.space_group_name_H-M   'P 1'
#
loop_
_entity.id
_entity.type
_entity.pdbx_description
1 polymer ?
#
loop_
_entity_poly.entity_id
_entity_poly.type
_entity_poly.pdbx_seq_one_letter_code
_entity_poly.pdbx_strand_id
1 'polypeptide(L)'
;MPRPANLSAADFALQLRLHGFMQLRAEGRFADVRAKGCPRTEPVMHGKRLDRQATLDALLKDRKARQDAAAAAEAVQIERERIAALIAPPALPAARASLEGAAAIAQLADDFIVLTTRSDGAALPDLMRMGWRKSQIFEHTDAARSLAYSRQNGVAA
;
A
#
# COMPACT_ATOMS: atom_id res chain seq x y z
N MET A 1 -43.28 -3.88 -25.79
CA MET A 1 -42.08 -3.15 -25.32
C MET A 1 -41.48 -2.42 -26.50
N PRO A 2 -41.18 -1.11 -26.43
CA PRO A 2 -40.58 -0.40 -27.55
C PRO A 2 -39.18 -0.97 -27.82
N ARG A 3 -38.90 -1.28 -29.08
CA ARG A 3 -37.60 -1.81 -29.53
C ARG A 3 -36.55 -0.73 -29.23
N PRO A 4 -35.43 -1.02 -28.55
CA PRO A 4 -34.37 -0.04 -28.37
C PRO A 4 -33.94 0.44 -29.76
N ALA A 5 -34.05 1.75 -29.99
CA ALA A 5 -33.67 2.35 -31.25
C ALA A 5 -32.18 2.08 -31.46
N ASN A 6 -31.86 1.22 -32.41
CA ASN A 6 -30.49 0.92 -32.77
C ASN A 6 -29.79 2.25 -33.12
N LEU A 7 -28.63 2.52 -32.50
CA LEU A 7 -27.88 3.75 -32.75
C LEU A 7 -27.66 3.96 -34.26
N SER A 8 -27.75 5.22 -34.67
CA SER A 8 -27.32 5.60 -36.02
C SER A 8 -25.82 5.35 -36.18
N ALA A 9 -25.34 5.24 -37.43
CA ALA A 9 -23.92 5.04 -37.67
C ALA A 9 -23.06 6.22 -37.19
N ALA A 10 -23.60 7.45 -37.30
CA ALA A 10 -22.92 8.67 -36.86
C ALA A 10 -22.82 8.73 -35.33
N ASP A 11 -23.93 8.44 -34.64
CA ASP A 11 -23.96 8.43 -33.17
C ASP A 11 -23.04 7.34 -32.62
N PHE A 12 -23.06 6.16 -33.21
CA PHE A 12 -22.15 5.08 -32.82
C PHE A 12 -20.67 5.48 -33.00
N ALA A 13 -20.30 6.08 -34.14
CA ALA A 13 -18.93 6.55 -34.37
C ALA A 13 -18.52 7.64 -33.37
N LEU A 14 -19.44 8.56 -33.04
CA LEU A 14 -19.23 9.58 -32.01
C LEU A 14 -19.01 8.95 -30.63
N GLN A 15 -19.85 7.98 -30.24
CA GLN A 15 -19.75 7.28 -28.96
C GLN A 15 -18.43 6.50 -28.84
N LEU A 16 -18.02 5.80 -29.89
CA LEU A 16 -16.71 5.13 -29.92
C LEU A 16 -15.58 6.15 -29.67
N ARG A 17 -15.62 7.32 -30.33
CA ARG A 17 -14.61 8.36 -30.13
C ARG A 17 -14.62 8.93 -28.70
N LEU A 18 -15.80 9.27 -28.18
CA LEU A 18 -15.97 9.82 -26.83
C LEU A 18 -15.43 8.88 -25.75
N HIS A 19 -15.72 7.59 -25.91
CA HIS A 19 -15.28 6.56 -24.98
C HIS A 19 -13.87 6.04 -25.27
N GLY A 20 -13.22 6.44 -26.36
CA GLY A 20 -11.89 5.97 -26.72
C GLY A 20 -11.86 4.50 -27.16
N PHE A 21 -12.84 4.09 -27.95
CA PHE A 21 -12.87 2.81 -28.65
C PHE A 21 -12.53 3.02 -30.13
N MET A 22 -11.85 2.03 -30.72
CA MET A 22 -11.46 2.06 -32.12
C MET A 22 -11.84 0.76 -32.81
N GLN A 23 -12.40 0.85 -34.02
CA GLN A 23 -12.64 -0.34 -34.84
C GLN A 23 -11.35 -0.78 -35.54
N LEU A 24 -10.93 -2.02 -35.29
CA LEU A 24 -9.83 -2.68 -35.97
C LEU A 24 -10.37 -3.37 -37.24
N ARG A 25 -10.33 -2.64 -38.37
CA ARG A 25 -10.93 -3.11 -39.64
C ARG A 25 -10.37 -4.45 -40.12
N ALA A 26 -9.06 -4.69 -39.94
CA ALA A 26 -8.41 -5.93 -40.36
C ALA A 26 -8.87 -7.15 -39.54
N GLU A 27 -9.27 -6.95 -38.28
CA GLU A 27 -9.65 -8.02 -37.37
C GLU A 27 -11.18 -8.12 -37.18
N GLY A 28 -11.94 -7.17 -37.71
CA GLY A 28 -13.39 -7.09 -37.50
C GLY A 28 -13.80 -6.85 -36.05
N ARG A 29 -12.88 -6.41 -35.19
CA ARG A 29 -13.07 -6.25 -33.73
C ARG A 29 -12.98 -4.78 -33.31
N PHE A 30 -13.38 -4.50 -32.08
CA PHE A 30 -13.26 -3.18 -31.46
C PHE A 30 -12.23 -3.23 -30.33
N ALA A 31 -11.38 -2.21 -30.23
CA ALA A 31 -10.35 -2.13 -29.21
C ALA A 31 -10.59 -0.93 -28.29
N ASP A 32 -10.34 -1.13 -27.00
CA ASP A 32 -10.27 -0.06 -26.02
C ASP A 32 -8.88 0.56 -25.98
N VAL A 33 -8.67 1.68 -26.65
CA VAL A 33 -7.35 2.32 -26.75
C VAL A 33 -6.94 3.06 -25.49
N ARG A 34 -7.86 3.28 -24.55
CA ARG A 34 -7.55 3.91 -23.25
C ARG A 34 -7.02 2.92 -22.24
N ALA A 35 -7.21 1.62 -22.47
CA ALA A 35 -6.75 0.58 -21.57
C ALA A 35 -5.39 0.02 -21.99
N LYS A 36 -4.54 -0.26 -21.01
CA LYS A 36 -3.25 -0.93 -21.23
C LYS A 36 -3.49 -2.28 -21.92
N GLY A 37 -2.74 -2.55 -22.99
CA GLY A 37 -2.84 -3.78 -23.77
C GLY A 37 -3.93 -3.78 -24.85
N CYS A 38 -4.68 -2.67 -25.01
CA CYS A 38 -5.70 -2.49 -26.06
C CYS A 38 -6.62 -3.70 -26.23
N PRO A 39 -7.37 -4.09 -25.18
CA PRO A 39 -8.19 -5.29 -25.22
C PRO A 39 -9.25 -5.22 -26.32
N ARG A 40 -9.49 -6.37 -26.95
CA ARG A 40 -10.34 -6.52 -28.12
C ARG A 40 -11.68 -7.12 -27.71
N THR A 41 -12.77 -6.54 -28.19
CA THR A 41 -14.14 -7.01 -28.02
C THR A 41 -14.75 -7.27 -29.38
N GLU A 42 -15.50 -8.38 -29.48
CA GLU A 42 -16.19 -8.76 -30.70
C GLU A 42 -17.47 -7.94 -30.89
N PRO A 43 -17.83 -7.60 -32.15
CA PRO A 43 -19.09 -6.94 -32.44
C PRO A 43 -20.29 -7.84 -32.11
N VAL A 44 -21.35 -7.23 -31.60
CA VAL A 44 -22.65 -7.90 -31.49
C VAL A 44 -23.37 -7.78 -32.83
N MET A 45 -23.69 -8.92 -33.43
CA MET A 45 -24.34 -9.00 -34.75
C MET A 45 -25.81 -9.37 -34.62
N HIS A 46 -26.68 -8.68 -35.35
CA HIS A 46 -28.07 -9.05 -35.55
C HIS A 46 -28.25 -9.55 -36.99
N GLY A 47 -28.00 -10.85 -37.18
CA GLY A 47 -27.88 -11.45 -38.51
C GLY A 47 -26.62 -10.96 -39.22
N LYS A 48 -26.77 -10.40 -40.44
CA LYS A 48 -25.64 -9.84 -41.20
C LYS A 48 -25.31 -8.38 -40.87
N ARG A 49 -26.07 -7.74 -39.97
CA ARG A 49 -25.89 -6.31 -39.63
C ARG A 49 -25.34 -6.18 -38.21
N LEU A 50 -24.45 -5.20 -38.03
CA LEU A 50 -23.94 -4.82 -36.72
C LEU A 50 -25.09 -4.25 -35.87
N ASP A 51 -25.29 -4.80 -34.67
CA ASP A 51 -26.10 -4.17 -33.64
C ASP A 51 -25.23 -3.17 -32.88
N ARG A 52 -25.43 -1.88 -33.19
CA ARG A 52 -24.52 -0.83 -32.73
C ARG A 52 -24.70 -0.53 -31.26
N GLN A 53 -25.95 -0.56 -30.78
CA GLN A 53 -26.23 -0.35 -29.36
C GLN A 53 -25.66 -1.50 -28.54
N ALA A 54 -25.97 -2.75 -28.91
CA ALA A 54 -25.47 -3.91 -28.18
C ALA A 54 -23.93 -4.03 -28.24
N THR A 55 -23.30 -3.63 -29.35
CA THR A 55 -21.83 -3.58 -29.45
C THR A 55 -21.23 -2.53 -28.51
N LEU A 56 -21.83 -1.33 -28.44
CA LEU A 56 -21.37 -0.29 -27.52
C LEU A 56 -21.53 -0.74 -26.05
N ASP A 57 -22.67 -1.35 -25.74
CA ASP A 57 -22.95 -1.87 -24.39
C ASP A 57 -21.96 -2.97 -24.00
N ALA A 58 -21.63 -3.88 -24.92
CA ALA A 58 -20.60 -4.91 -24.71
C ALA A 58 -19.23 -4.30 -24.41
N LEU A 59 -18.81 -3.29 -25.20
CA LEU A 59 -17.54 -2.60 -24.98
C LEU A 59 -17.46 -1.90 -23.62
N LEU A 60 -18.54 -1.24 -23.21
CA LEU A 60 -18.61 -0.58 -21.90
C LEU A 60 -18.63 -1.60 -20.76
N LYS A 61 -19.36 -2.71 -20.93
CA LYS A 61 -19.41 -3.80 -19.96
C LYS A 61 -18.04 -4.45 -19.76
N ASP A 62 -17.31 -4.74 -20.84
CA ASP A 62 -15.96 -5.31 -20.78
C ASP A 62 -14.96 -4.36 -20.10
N ARG A 63 -15.09 -3.05 -20.35
CA ARG A 63 -14.30 -2.05 -19.62
C ARG A 63 -14.61 -2.05 -18.14
N LYS A 64 -15.88 -2.02 -17.78
CA LYS A 64 -16.30 -2.02 -16.37
C LYS A 64 -15.82 -3.28 -15.66
N ALA A 65 -15.97 -4.46 -16.27
CA ALA A 65 -15.49 -5.72 -15.71
C ALA A 65 -13.99 -5.71 -15.41
N ARG A 66 -13.18 -5.10 -16.30
CA ARG A 66 -11.73 -4.94 -16.06
C ARG A 66 -11.42 -3.95 -14.93
N GLN A 67 -12.16 -2.86 -14.83
CA GLN A 67 -12.01 -1.90 -13.74
C GLN A 67 -12.38 -2.52 -12.39
N ASP A 68 -13.50 -3.24 -12.35
CA ASP A 68 -13.96 -3.94 -11.15
C ASP A 68 -12.95 -5.04 -10.73
N ALA A 69 -12.36 -5.76 -11.69
CA ALA A 69 -11.30 -6.75 -11.42
C ALA A 69 -10.01 -6.12 -10.88
N ALA A 70 -9.61 -4.94 -11.39
CA ALA A 70 -8.45 -4.20 -10.89
C ALA A 70 -8.68 -3.71 -9.45
N ALA A 71 -9.85 -3.14 -9.16
CA ALA A 71 -10.21 -2.71 -7.81
C ALA A 71 -10.24 -3.88 -6.81
N ALA A 72 -10.73 -5.06 -7.23
CA ALA A 72 -10.71 -6.26 -6.40
C ALA A 72 -9.27 -6.73 -6.11
N ALA A 73 -8.36 -6.66 -7.09
CA ALA A 73 -6.95 -7.01 -6.90
C ALA A 73 -6.25 -6.06 -5.92
N GLU A 74 -6.52 -4.75 -6.00
CA GLU A 74 -6.01 -3.75 -5.06
C GLU A 74 -6.51 -4.01 -3.62
N ALA A 75 -7.79 -4.32 -3.45
CA ALA A 75 -8.35 -4.63 -2.13
C ALA A 75 -7.68 -5.87 -1.49
N VAL A 76 -7.41 -6.91 -2.28
CA VAL A 76 -6.68 -8.10 -1.81
C VAL A 76 -5.24 -7.76 -1.43
N GLN A 77 -4.58 -6.88 -2.18
CA GLN A 77 -3.21 -6.46 -1.90
C GLN A 77 -3.13 -5.66 -0.59
N ILE A 78 -4.05 -4.72 -0.38
CA ILE A 78 -4.15 -3.94 0.87
C ILE A 78 -4.34 -4.88 2.06
N GLU A 79 -5.22 -5.88 1.94
CA GLU A 79 -5.44 -6.83 3.03
C GLU A 79 -4.21 -7.71 3.30
N ARG A 80 -3.49 -8.12 2.25
CA ARG A 80 -2.21 -8.85 2.40
C ARG A 80 -1.15 -8.01 3.11
N GLU A 81 -1.02 -6.73 2.76
CA GLU A 81 -0.09 -5.81 3.42
C GLU A 81 -0.46 -5.59 4.89
N ARG A 82 -1.76 -5.48 5.19
CA ARG A 82 -2.25 -5.41 6.56
C ARG A 82 -1.90 -6.65 7.36
N ILE A 83 -2.15 -7.84 6.81
CA ILE A 83 -1.80 -9.12 7.44
C ILE A 83 -0.29 -9.23 7.61
N ALA A 84 0.49 -8.84 6.61
CA ALA A 84 1.95 -8.84 6.70
C ALA A 84 2.44 -7.91 7.83
N ALA A 85 1.86 -6.73 8.01
CA ALA A 85 2.20 -5.83 9.11
C ALA A 85 1.83 -6.40 10.49
N LEU A 86 0.79 -7.22 10.58
CA LEU A 86 0.37 -7.87 11.83
C LEU A 86 1.20 -9.11 12.18
N ILE A 87 1.61 -9.87 11.17
CA ILE A 87 2.36 -11.13 11.34
C ILE A 87 3.87 -10.90 11.31
N ALA A 88 4.34 -9.77 10.74
CA ALA A 88 5.76 -9.44 10.72
C ALA A 88 6.32 -9.49 12.15
N PRO A 89 7.34 -10.33 12.41
CA PRO A 89 8.01 -10.31 13.70
C PRO A 89 8.48 -8.87 13.95
N PRO A 90 8.26 -8.29 15.14
CA PRO A 90 8.87 -7.02 15.46
C PRO A 90 10.37 -7.18 15.21
N ALA A 91 10.93 -6.31 14.37
CA ALA A 91 12.35 -6.33 14.06
C ALA A 91 13.09 -6.39 15.39
N LEU A 92 13.92 -7.43 15.58
CA LEU A 92 14.71 -7.54 16.80
C LEU A 92 15.50 -6.24 16.93
N PRO A 93 15.38 -5.51 18.06
CA PRO A 93 16.11 -4.27 18.22
C PRO A 93 17.59 -4.55 17.99
N ALA A 94 18.27 -3.62 17.32
CA ALA A 94 19.71 -3.74 17.09
C ALA A 94 20.41 -4.05 18.42
N ALA A 95 21.42 -4.93 18.37
CA ALA A 95 22.16 -5.28 19.57
C ALA A 95 22.63 -3.99 20.27
N ARG A 96 22.34 -3.82 21.56
CA ARG A 96 22.67 -2.59 22.29
C ARG A 96 24.15 -2.20 22.14
N ALA A 97 25.03 -3.20 22.09
CA ALA A 97 26.46 -3.05 21.84
C ALA A 97 26.83 -2.41 20.49
N SER A 98 25.94 -2.43 19.49
CA SER A 98 26.16 -1.81 18.17
C SER A 98 25.48 -0.44 18.02
N LEU A 99 24.81 0.06 19.06
CA LEU A 99 24.20 1.39 19.04
C LEU A 99 25.26 2.47 19.29
N GLU A 100 25.17 3.58 18.58
CA GLU A 100 26.08 4.73 18.75
C GLU A 100 25.30 6.05 18.81
N GLY A 101 25.88 7.06 19.46
CA GLY A 101 25.37 8.42 19.49
C GLY A 101 23.94 8.54 20.04
N ALA A 102 23.08 9.28 19.35
CA ALA A 102 21.72 9.57 19.80
C ALA A 102 20.85 8.31 19.97
N ALA A 103 21.06 7.28 19.13
CA ALA A 103 20.32 6.03 19.24
C ALA A 103 20.73 5.24 20.50
N ALA A 104 22.01 5.24 20.85
CA ALA A 104 22.49 4.64 22.10
C ALA A 104 21.93 5.38 23.33
N ILE A 105 21.93 6.71 23.32
CA ILE A 105 21.38 7.53 24.40
C ILE A 105 19.88 7.26 24.61
N ALA A 106 19.09 7.22 23.53
CA ALA A 106 17.66 6.96 23.61
C ALA A 106 17.35 5.57 24.17
N GLN A 107 18.02 4.53 23.67
CA GLN A 107 17.80 3.16 24.15
C GLN A 107 18.28 2.97 25.60
N LEU A 108 19.39 3.60 25.99
CA LEU A 108 19.91 3.55 27.35
C LEU A 108 18.97 4.28 28.33
N ALA A 109 18.34 5.37 27.89
CA ALA A 109 17.31 6.07 28.66
C ALA A 109 16.08 5.19 28.92
N ASP A 110 15.60 4.46 27.90
CA ASP A 110 14.48 3.53 28.07
C ASP A 110 14.84 2.38 29.01
N ASP A 111 16.06 1.83 28.90
CA ASP A 111 16.53 0.78 29.82
C ASP A 111 16.66 1.31 31.27
N PHE A 112 17.05 2.57 31.47
CA PHE A 112 17.02 3.21 32.80
C PHE A 112 15.60 3.29 33.38
N ILE A 113 14.61 3.65 32.56
CA ILE A 113 13.20 3.71 32.98
C ILE A 113 12.71 2.31 33.37
N VAL A 114 13.03 1.29 32.57
CA VAL A 114 12.63 -0.10 32.84
C VAL A 114 13.29 -0.66 34.11
N LEU A 115 14.56 -0.35 34.37
CA LEU A 115 15.25 -0.82 35.58
C LEU A 115 14.78 -0.08 36.84
N THR A 116 14.63 1.24 36.78
CA THR A 116 14.16 2.03 37.93
C THR A 116 12.71 1.72 38.33
N THR A 117 11.90 1.20 37.41
CA THR A 117 10.54 0.73 37.71
C THR A 117 10.48 -0.69 38.29
N ARG A 118 11.58 -1.46 38.21
CA ARG A 118 11.65 -2.87 38.69
C ARG A 118 12.53 -3.06 39.94
N SER A 119 13.43 -2.13 40.25
CA SER A 119 14.36 -2.19 41.41
C SER A 119 14.81 -0.78 41.85
N ASP A 120 15.43 -0.67 43.04
CA ASP A 120 15.93 0.58 43.69
C ASP A 120 17.00 1.39 42.89
N GLY A 121 17.22 1.03 41.63
CA GLY A 121 18.14 1.71 40.73
C GLY A 121 18.61 0.81 39.60
N ALA A 122 19.10 1.44 38.53
CA ALA A 122 19.79 0.74 37.46
C ALA A 122 21.25 0.50 37.84
N ALA A 123 21.60 -0.72 38.24
CA ALA A 123 22.97 -1.08 38.53
C ALA A 123 23.74 -1.42 37.24
N LEU A 124 25.03 -1.07 37.20
CA LEU A 124 25.92 -1.36 36.06
C LEU A 124 25.89 -2.85 35.62
N PRO A 125 25.85 -3.85 36.53
CA PRO A 125 25.73 -5.25 36.14
C PRO A 125 24.46 -5.56 35.35
N ASP A 126 23.34 -4.89 35.62
CA ASP A 126 22.07 -5.15 34.94
C ASP A 126 22.06 -4.58 33.53
N LEU A 127 22.64 -3.40 33.34
CA LEU A 127 22.87 -2.83 32.00
C LEU A 127 23.80 -3.73 31.16
N MET A 128 24.87 -4.26 31.76
CA MET A 128 25.76 -5.20 31.08
C MET A 128 25.04 -6.52 30.71
N ARG A 129 24.16 -7.04 31.58
CA ARG A 129 23.32 -8.22 31.29
C ARG A 129 22.35 -7.98 30.14
N MET A 130 21.89 -6.75 29.95
CA MET A 130 21.04 -6.37 28.82
C MET A 130 21.81 -6.27 27.49
N GLY A 131 23.15 -6.30 27.52
CA GLY A 131 24.01 -6.33 26.33
C GLY A 131 24.73 -5.02 26.01
N TRP A 132 24.80 -4.09 26.96
CA TRP A 132 25.57 -2.84 26.81
C TRP A 132 27.07 -3.05 27.01
N ARG A 133 27.90 -2.32 26.25
CA ARG A 133 29.35 -2.24 26.54
C ARG A 133 29.59 -1.25 27.67
N LYS A 134 30.55 -1.57 28.53
CA LYS A 134 30.95 -0.71 29.65
C LYS A 134 31.31 0.71 29.19
N SER A 135 32.05 0.84 28.08
CA SER A 135 32.43 2.14 27.50
C SER A 135 31.23 3.00 27.12
N GLN A 136 30.25 2.42 26.40
CA GLN A 136 29.03 3.12 25.97
C GLN A 136 28.19 3.59 27.16
N ILE A 137 28.12 2.78 28.22
CA ILE A 137 27.41 3.19 29.44
C ILE A 137 28.07 4.43 30.01
N PHE A 138 29.39 4.41 30.26
CA PHE A 138 30.07 5.58 30.83
C PHE A 138 30.00 6.82 29.93
N GLU A 139 30.06 6.64 28.62
CA GLU A 139 30.00 7.73 27.65
C GLU A 139 28.62 8.41 27.59
N HIS A 140 27.54 7.64 27.71
CA HIS A 140 26.18 8.12 27.46
C HIS A 140 25.29 8.24 28.70
N THR A 141 25.76 7.82 29.89
CA THR A 141 24.95 7.75 31.11
C THR A 141 24.29 9.08 31.48
N ASP A 142 25.03 10.18 31.46
CA ASP A 142 24.49 11.47 31.93
C ASP A 142 23.41 12.02 30.99
N ALA A 143 23.65 11.90 29.68
CA ALA A 143 22.67 12.28 28.66
C ALA A 143 21.43 11.37 28.72
N ALA A 144 21.62 10.06 28.88
CA ALA A 144 20.53 9.09 28.96
C ALA A 144 19.70 9.25 30.24
N ARG A 145 20.30 9.56 31.39
CA ARG A 145 19.58 9.84 32.64
C ARG A 145 18.75 11.12 32.54
N SER A 146 19.30 12.17 31.95
CA SER A 146 18.59 13.43 31.73
C SER A 146 17.37 13.22 30.82
N LEU A 147 17.55 12.46 29.74
CA LEU A 147 16.47 12.09 28.84
C LEU A 147 15.41 11.18 29.51
N ALA A 148 15.85 10.21 30.30
CA ALA A 148 14.95 9.33 31.06
C ALA A 148 14.09 10.14 32.05
N TYR A 149 14.71 11.07 32.78
CA TYR A 149 14.00 11.96 33.71
C TYR A 149 13.01 12.87 32.99
N SER A 150 13.38 13.44 31.85
CA SER A 150 12.49 14.23 30.98
C SER A 150 11.27 13.41 30.54
N ARG A 151 11.48 12.18 30.05
CA ARG A 151 10.41 11.27 29.62
C ARG A 151 9.47 10.85 30.75
N GLN A 152 10.02 10.57 31.94
CA GLN A 152 9.21 10.18 33.10
C GLN A 152 8.36 11.32 33.66
N ASN A 153 8.86 12.55 33.59
CA ASN A 153 8.19 13.72 34.18
C ASN A 153 7.44 14.59 33.16
N GLY A 154 7.37 14.17 31.89
CA GLY A 154 6.64 14.88 30.84
C GLY A 154 7.21 16.25 30.48
N VAL A 155 8.46 16.56 30.88
CA VAL A 155 9.14 17.79 30.49
C VAL A 155 9.72 17.56 29.11
N ALA A 156 9.01 17.99 28.06
CA ALA A 156 9.53 17.94 26.70
C ALA A 156 10.88 18.67 26.63
N ALA A 157 11.94 17.93 26.29
CA ALA A 157 13.23 18.48 25.89
C ALA A 157 13.20 18.78 24.39
#